data_AF-A0A433T6T3-F1
#
_entry.id   AF-A0A433T6T3-F1
#
_cell.length_a   1.000
_cell.length_b   1.000
_cell.length_c   1.000
_cell.angle_alpha   90.00
_cell.angle_beta   90.00
_cell.angle_gamma   90.00
#
_symmetry.space_group_name_H-M   'P 1'
#
loop_
_entity.id
_entity.type
_entity.pdbx_description
1 polymer ?
#
loop_
_entity_poly.entity_id
_entity_poly.type
_entity_poly.pdbx_seq_one_letter_code
_entity_poly.pdbx_strand_id
1 'polypeptide(L)'
;MIALILSAVVAVALAQGPPPYCFDPQQMDALASKCYSDQGLVLHLPSDPNNLDTVKDAALKNQMTHSPEAVCQNTAAYDAAIHCSLQLSLSCTMPGYESYLPSEANLKQAQTIMCSNQHLIDHLCTVNNTHDMVDCGHRKYGEMTVADAMDPYKSTCMAYIHAEECLEEEISECGQATVEIHKQLNQLNAPIICQGGSSIGK
;
A
#
# COMPACT_ATOMS: atom_id res chain seq x y z
N MET A 1 3.40 -0.87 3.53
CA MET A 1 2.87 -0.68 2.15
C MET A 1 3.10 0.76 1.73
N ILE A 2 4.31 1.06 1.26
CA ILE A 2 4.64 2.33 0.61
C ILE A 2 5.48 1.92 -0.61
N ALA A 3 4.88 1.93 -1.79
CA ALA A 3 5.57 1.83 -3.08
C ALA A 3 4.62 2.30 -4.19
N LEU A 4 4.28 3.58 -4.19
CA LEU A 4 3.83 4.29 -5.39
C LEU A 4 5.06 5.04 -5.93
N ILE A 5 5.86 4.37 -6.76
CA ILE A 5 6.86 5.02 -7.61
C ILE A 5 6.48 4.70 -9.04
N LEU A 6 5.63 5.55 -9.62
CA LEU A 6 5.43 5.60 -11.06
C LEU A 6 6.64 6.32 -11.68
N SER A 7 7.42 5.60 -12.48
CA SER A 7 8.36 6.20 -13.42
C SER A 7 7.79 6.15 -14.85
N ALA A 8 7.89 7.28 -15.52
CA ALA A 8 7.30 7.67 -16.80
C ALA A 8 7.41 6.68 -17.97
N VAL A 9 6.33 6.59 -18.76
CA VAL A 9 6.42 6.45 -20.22
C VAL A 9 5.47 7.46 -20.87
N VAL A 10 6.06 8.40 -21.60
CA VAL A 10 5.38 9.41 -22.41
C VAL A 10 5.13 8.85 -23.81
N ALA A 11 3.88 9.03 -24.27
CA ALA A 11 3.44 9.40 -25.61
C ALA A 11 2.36 8.50 -26.26
N VAL A 12 1.23 9.18 -26.51
CA VAL A 12 0.33 9.14 -27.68
C VAL A 12 -1.11 8.66 -27.43
N ALA A 13 -1.97 9.67 -27.30
CA ALA A 13 -3.35 9.80 -27.78
C ALA A 13 -4.44 8.88 -27.21
N LEU A 14 -5.08 9.33 -26.12
CA LEU A 14 -6.52 9.14 -25.90
C LEU A 14 -7.11 10.49 -25.44
N ALA A 15 -8.30 10.82 -25.93
CA ALA A 15 -8.81 12.20 -26.06
C ALA A 15 -9.08 12.98 -24.76
N GLN A 16 -8.86 12.39 -23.58
CA GLN A 16 -8.59 13.12 -22.33
C GLN A 16 -7.62 12.24 -21.53
N GLY A 17 -6.34 12.60 -21.52
CA GLY A 17 -5.36 11.93 -20.67
C GLY A 17 -5.66 12.14 -19.18
N PRO A 18 -4.87 11.51 -18.28
CA PRO A 18 -4.98 11.74 -16.85
C PRO A 18 -5.01 13.25 -16.53
N PRO A 19 -5.76 13.67 -15.50
CA PRO A 19 -5.76 15.05 -15.04
C PRO A 19 -4.33 15.60 -14.85
N PRO A 20 -4.08 16.89 -15.07
CA PRO A 20 -2.73 17.45 -14.95
C PRO A 20 -2.07 17.20 -13.59
N TYR A 21 -2.87 17.15 -12.53
CA TYR A 21 -2.39 16.88 -11.17
C TYR A 21 -1.70 15.52 -11.06
N CYS A 22 -2.04 14.53 -11.91
CA CYS A 22 -1.40 13.21 -11.90
C CYS A 22 0.08 13.24 -12.25
N PHE A 23 0.58 14.35 -12.79
CA PHE A 23 1.98 14.55 -13.16
C PHE A 23 2.69 15.55 -12.24
N ASP A 24 2.01 16.10 -11.25
CA ASP A 24 2.55 17.01 -10.24
C ASP A 24 2.64 16.27 -8.89
N PRO A 25 3.84 15.85 -8.46
CA PRO A 25 4.01 15.12 -7.20
C PRO A 25 3.50 15.90 -5.98
N GLN A 26 3.68 17.22 -5.93
CA GLN A 26 3.23 18.03 -4.80
C GLN A 26 1.71 18.10 -4.73
N GLN A 27 1.06 18.20 -5.88
CA GLN A 27 -0.39 18.20 -5.95
C GLN A 27 -0.97 16.82 -5.63
N MET A 28 -0.35 15.74 -6.09
CA MET A 28 -0.73 14.38 -5.72
C MET A 28 -0.61 14.13 -4.23
N ASP A 29 0.52 14.53 -3.62
CA ASP A 29 0.72 14.40 -2.17
C ASP A 29 -0.35 15.16 -1.39
N ALA A 30 -0.63 16.41 -1.78
CA ALA A 30 -1.66 17.22 -1.14
C ALA A 30 -3.06 16.60 -1.25
N LEU A 31 -3.42 16.06 -2.43
CA LEU A 31 -4.72 15.39 -2.65
C LEU A 31 -4.81 14.07 -1.88
N ALA A 32 -3.74 13.28 -1.85
CA ALA A 32 -3.67 12.04 -1.09
C ALA A 32 -3.80 12.31 0.41
N SER A 33 -3.05 13.27 0.96
CA SER A 33 -3.19 13.70 2.35
C SER A 33 -4.60 14.22 2.65
N LYS A 34 -5.22 14.95 1.70
CA LYS A 34 -6.57 15.48 1.85
C LYS A 34 -7.63 14.38 2.00
N CYS A 35 -7.49 13.26 1.29
CA CYS A 35 -8.39 12.10 1.46
C CYS A 35 -8.45 11.60 2.91
N TYR A 36 -7.34 11.70 3.66
CA TYR A 36 -7.28 11.33 5.06
C TYR A 36 -7.69 12.49 5.98
N SER A 37 -7.19 13.71 5.73
CA SER A 37 -7.46 14.85 6.61
C SER A 37 -8.92 15.29 6.61
N ASP A 38 -9.63 15.16 5.48
CA ASP A 38 -11.07 15.44 5.40
C ASP A 38 -11.89 14.51 6.33
N GLN A 39 -11.32 13.36 6.71
CA GLN A 39 -11.92 12.39 7.63
C GLN A 39 -11.35 12.51 9.06
N GLY A 40 -10.53 13.52 9.34
CA GLY A 40 -9.85 13.70 10.62
C GLY A 40 -8.69 12.72 10.85
N LEU A 41 -8.18 12.09 9.79
CA LEU A 41 -7.03 11.16 9.83
C LEU A 41 -5.77 11.87 9.33
N VAL A 42 -4.59 11.32 9.62
CA VAL A 42 -3.30 11.86 9.18
C VAL A 42 -2.56 10.80 8.38
N LEU A 43 -2.24 11.09 7.12
CA LEU A 43 -1.34 10.28 6.30
C LEU A 43 0.05 10.93 6.27
N HIS A 44 1.07 10.19 6.69
CA HIS A 44 2.47 10.63 6.60
C HIS A 44 3.07 10.17 5.26
N LEU A 45 3.45 11.10 4.41
CA LEU A 45 4.16 10.81 3.16
C LEU A 45 5.66 11.05 3.36
N PRO A 46 6.54 10.27 2.70
CA PRO A 46 7.97 10.55 2.72
C PRO A 46 8.24 11.92 2.10
N SER A 47 9.16 12.69 2.69
CA SER A 47 9.56 13.98 2.12
C SER A 47 10.36 13.84 0.83
N ASP A 48 11.01 12.68 0.63
CA ASP A 48 11.61 12.28 -0.64
C ASP A 48 11.43 10.75 -0.84
N PRO A 49 10.54 10.29 -1.73
CA PRO A 49 10.29 8.86 -1.93
C PRO A 49 11.50 8.09 -2.46
N ASN A 50 12.56 8.77 -2.92
CA ASN A 50 13.81 8.15 -3.37
C ASN A 50 14.85 8.04 -2.24
N ASN A 51 14.58 8.63 -1.08
CA ASN A 51 15.43 8.54 0.10
C ASN A 51 14.83 7.55 1.10
N LEU A 52 15.52 6.41 1.26
CA LEU A 52 15.09 5.30 2.11
C LEU A 52 14.85 5.72 3.57
N ASP A 53 15.62 6.65 4.12
CA ASP A 53 15.43 7.12 5.50
C ASP A 53 14.10 7.85 5.68
N THR A 54 13.67 8.62 4.68
CA THR A 54 12.39 9.33 4.74
C THR A 54 11.20 8.39 4.50
N VAL A 55 11.40 7.33 3.71
CA VAL A 55 10.42 6.25 3.53
C VAL A 55 10.24 5.48 4.84
N LYS A 56 11.34 5.15 5.53
CA LYS A 56 11.32 4.51 6.85
C LYS A 56 10.59 5.35 7.89
N ASP A 57 10.92 6.64 7.99
CA ASP A 57 10.29 7.56 8.93
C ASP A 57 8.78 7.70 8.67
N ALA A 58 8.37 7.86 7.42
CA ALA A 58 6.96 7.89 7.04
C ALA A 58 6.24 6.56 7.35
N ALA A 59 6.86 5.42 7.04
CA ALA A 59 6.32 4.10 7.34
C ALA A 59 6.10 3.91 8.85
N LEU A 60 7.10 4.25 9.67
CA LEU A 60 7.02 4.16 11.13
C LEU A 60 5.91 5.06 11.68
N LYS A 61 5.85 6.32 11.25
CA LYS A 61 4.80 7.27 11.66
C LYS A 61 3.41 6.79 11.28
N ASN A 62 3.23 6.23 10.09
CA ASN A 62 1.96 5.65 9.66
C ASN A 62 1.58 4.43 10.51
N GLN A 63 2.52 3.52 10.81
CA GLN A 63 2.25 2.38 11.69
C GLN A 63 1.81 2.83 13.07
N MET A 64 2.46 3.84 13.65
CA MET A 64 2.07 4.40 14.95
C MET A 64 0.74 5.15 14.92
N THR A 65 0.44 5.88 13.84
CA THR A 65 -0.77 6.71 13.71
C THR A 65 -2.00 5.87 13.39
N HIS A 66 -1.82 4.80 12.61
CA HIS A 66 -2.87 3.92 12.11
C HIS A 66 -2.80 2.54 12.75
N SER A 67 -2.64 2.49 14.09
CA SER A 67 -2.65 1.23 14.82
C SER A 67 -3.95 0.46 14.59
N PRO A 68 -3.97 -0.88 14.78
CA PRO A 68 -5.20 -1.67 14.71
C PRO A 68 -6.33 -1.08 15.58
N GLU A 69 -6.02 -0.61 16.80
CA GLU A 69 -6.98 0.05 17.69
C GLU A 69 -7.58 1.31 17.03
N ALA A 70 -6.73 2.18 16.49
CA ALA A 70 -7.15 3.45 15.90
C ALA A 70 -8.02 3.23 14.66
N VAL A 71 -7.65 2.25 13.82
CA VAL A 71 -8.43 1.90 12.63
C VAL A 71 -9.78 1.30 13.02
N CYS A 72 -9.81 0.35 13.96
CA CYS A 72 -11.02 -0.36 14.34
C CYS A 72 -12.00 0.48 15.15
N GLN A 73 -11.53 1.53 15.81
CA GLN A 73 -12.41 2.51 16.47
C GLN A 73 -13.05 3.50 15.49
N ASN A 74 -12.50 3.67 14.28
CA ASN A 74 -12.95 4.70 13.34
C ASN A 74 -13.10 4.17 11.90
N THR A 75 -13.65 2.96 11.75
CA THR A 75 -13.72 2.24 10.46
C THR A 75 -14.34 3.07 9.34
N ALA A 76 -15.42 3.81 9.62
CA ALA A 76 -16.10 4.66 8.63
C ALA A 76 -15.21 5.78 8.06
N ALA A 77 -14.36 6.40 8.88
CA ALA A 77 -13.42 7.42 8.40
C ALA A 77 -12.35 6.81 7.50
N TYR A 78 -11.85 5.62 7.86
CA TYR A 78 -10.88 4.89 7.04
C TYR A 78 -11.50 4.39 5.73
N ASP A 79 -12.74 3.92 5.74
CA ASP A 79 -13.47 3.54 4.53
C ASP A 79 -13.63 4.71 3.55
N ALA A 80 -13.98 5.90 4.08
CA ALA A 80 -14.08 7.11 3.27
C ALA A 80 -12.72 7.55 2.71
N ALA A 81 -11.65 7.47 3.51
CA ALA A 81 -10.29 7.76 3.06
C ALA A 81 -9.80 6.77 2.00
N ILE A 82 -10.04 5.46 2.19
CA ILE A 82 -9.75 4.40 1.22
C ILE A 82 -10.47 4.69 -0.10
N HIS A 83 -11.78 4.94 -0.06
CA HIS A 83 -12.56 5.23 -1.25
C HIS A 83 -12.00 6.46 -2.00
N CYS A 84 -11.74 7.56 -1.29
CA CYS A 84 -11.16 8.77 -1.87
C CYS A 84 -9.79 8.50 -2.53
N SER A 85 -8.88 7.80 -1.83
CA SER A 85 -7.54 7.50 -2.34
C SER A 85 -7.55 6.59 -3.57
N LEU A 86 -8.48 5.63 -3.61
CA LEU A 86 -8.67 4.75 -4.77
C LEU A 86 -9.26 5.51 -5.96
N GLN A 87 -10.24 6.39 -5.76
CA GLN A 87 -10.78 7.23 -6.84
C GLN A 87 -9.71 8.17 -7.40
N LEU A 88 -8.85 8.73 -6.54
CA LEU A 88 -7.69 9.52 -6.96
C LEU A 88 -6.73 8.66 -7.81
N SER A 89 -6.37 7.46 -7.35
CA SER A 89 -5.50 6.55 -8.09
C SER A 89 -6.10 6.14 -9.44
N LEU A 90 -7.40 5.83 -9.47
CA LEU A 90 -8.14 5.49 -10.67
C LEU A 90 -8.13 6.64 -11.69
N SER A 91 -8.33 7.87 -11.24
CA SER A 91 -8.30 9.06 -12.11
C SER A 91 -6.95 9.28 -12.80
N CYS A 92 -5.87 8.80 -12.19
CA CYS A 92 -4.51 8.86 -12.73
C CYS A 92 -4.08 7.60 -13.47
N THR A 93 -4.93 6.57 -13.49
CA THR A 93 -4.62 5.29 -14.12
C THR A 93 -5.11 5.27 -15.56
N MET A 94 -4.23 4.87 -16.48
CA MET A 94 -4.59 4.76 -17.89
C MET A 94 -5.55 3.57 -18.12
N PRO A 95 -6.49 3.67 -19.08
CA PRO A 95 -7.33 2.54 -19.47
C PRO A 95 -6.50 1.29 -19.78
N GLY A 96 -6.91 0.14 -19.24
CA GLY A 96 -6.18 -1.12 -19.35
C GLY A 96 -5.19 -1.41 -18.21
N TYR A 97 -4.88 -0.42 -17.36
CA TYR A 97 -4.06 -0.60 -16.15
C TYR A 97 -4.88 -0.60 -14.84
N GLU A 98 -6.20 -0.48 -14.92
CA GLU A 98 -7.08 -0.44 -13.75
C GLU A 98 -7.00 -1.71 -12.88
N SER A 99 -6.71 -2.87 -13.49
CA SER A 99 -6.56 -4.15 -12.79
C SER A 99 -5.30 -4.24 -11.92
N TYR A 100 -4.39 -3.26 -12.05
CA TYR A 100 -3.20 -3.09 -11.21
C TYR A 100 -3.48 -2.25 -9.97
N LEU A 101 -4.71 -1.74 -9.81
CA LEU A 101 -5.12 -1.08 -8.58
C LEU A 101 -5.68 -2.10 -7.58
N PRO A 102 -5.53 -1.84 -6.26
CA PRO A 102 -6.23 -2.60 -5.24
C PRO A 102 -7.76 -2.51 -5.37
N SER A 103 -8.46 -3.56 -4.95
CA SER A 103 -9.92 -3.57 -4.89
C SER A 103 -10.41 -2.91 -3.60
N GLU A 104 -11.33 -1.95 -3.70
CA GLU A 104 -11.96 -1.33 -2.54
C GLU A 104 -12.61 -2.37 -1.60
N ALA A 105 -13.27 -3.38 -2.18
CA ALA A 105 -13.88 -4.47 -1.41
C ALA A 105 -12.83 -5.31 -0.67
N ASN A 106 -11.67 -5.58 -1.29
CA ASN A 106 -10.59 -6.29 -0.61
C ASN A 106 -9.98 -5.46 0.51
N LEU A 107 -9.78 -4.15 0.32
CA LEU A 107 -9.24 -3.26 1.35
C LEU A 107 -10.17 -3.20 2.58
N LYS A 108 -11.48 -3.11 2.34
CA LYS A 108 -12.50 -3.18 3.41
C LYS A 108 -12.51 -4.54 4.11
N GLN A 109 -12.34 -5.62 3.36
CA GLN A 109 -12.19 -6.96 3.93
C GLN A 109 -10.92 -7.08 4.77
N ALA A 110 -9.80 -6.49 4.33
CA ALA A 110 -8.55 -6.47 5.08
C ALA A 110 -8.75 -5.76 6.43
N GLN A 111 -9.42 -4.60 6.43
CA GLN A 111 -9.80 -3.92 7.67
C GLN A 111 -10.68 -4.80 8.58
N THR A 112 -11.67 -5.48 8.01
CA THR A 112 -12.54 -6.41 8.76
C THR A 112 -11.76 -7.54 9.42
N ILE A 113 -10.81 -8.14 8.70
CA ILE A 113 -9.93 -9.19 9.23
C ILE A 113 -9.04 -8.63 10.34
N MET A 114 -8.42 -7.47 10.13
CA MET A 114 -7.59 -6.81 11.13
C MET A 114 -8.38 -6.57 12.42
N CYS A 115 -9.60 -6.03 12.31
CA CYS A 115 -10.43 -5.74 13.49
C CYS A 115 -10.97 -6.98 14.18
N SER A 116 -11.34 -8.02 13.42
CA SER A 116 -11.78 -9.30 14.00
C SER A 116 -10.67 -10.03 14.74
N ASN A 117 -9.41 -9.79 14.34
CA ASN A 117 -8.23 -10.44 14.91
C ASN A 117 -7.32 -9.47 15.68
N GLN A 118 -7.82 -8.27 16.05
CA GLN A 118 -7.00 -7.22 16.65
C GLN A 118 -6.20 -7.71 17.87
N HIS A 119 -6.82 -8.53 18.71
CA HIS A 119 -6.23 -9.11 19.91
C HIS A 119 -5.09 -10.12 19.66
N LEU A 120 -4.92 -10.58 18.42
CA LEU A 120 -3.88 -11.51 17.99
C LEU A 120 -2.69 -10.80 17.33
N ILE A 121 -2.81 -9.49 17.08
CA ILE A 121 -1.78 -8.70 16.39
C ILE A 121 -0.87 -8.08 17.45
N ASP A 122 0.40 -8.49 17.49
CA ASP A 122 1.42 -7.80 18.27
C ASP A 122 1.89 -6.54 17.52
N HIS A 123 1.07 -5.50 17.58
CA HIS A 123 1.31 -4.26 16.86
C HIS A 123 2.62 -3.58 17.28
N LEU A 124 2.94 -3.58 18.57
CA LEU A 124 4.17 -2.94 19.07
C LEU A 124 5.42 -3.67 18.55
N CYS A 125 5.39 -5.00 18.50
CA CYS A 125 6.46 -5.76 17.86
C CYS A 125 6.59 -5.40 16.37
N THR A 126 5.49 -5.39 15.61
CA THR A 126 5.52 -4.99 14.19
C THR A 126 6.06 -3.56 13.99
N VAL A 127 5.70 -2.62 14.86
CA VAL A 127 6.21 -1.23 14.83
C VAL A 127 7.73 -1.20 15.01
N ASN A 128 8.26 -1.97 15.97
CA ASN A 128 9.70 -2.02 16.23
C ASN A 128 10.50 -2.55 15.04
N ASN A 129 9.91 -3.45 14.24
CA ASN A 129 10.54 -4.02 13.06
C ASN A 129 10.19 -3.30 11.75
N THR A 130 9.55 -2.13 11.81
CA THR A 130 9.12 -1.40 10.60
C THR A 130 10.30 -0.98 9.71
N HIS A 131 11.44 -0.60 10.30
CA HIS A 131 12.62 -0.26 9.51
C HIS A 131 13.20 -1.48 8.80
N ASP A 132 13.30 -2.61 9.49
CA ASP A 132 13.82 -3.87 8.94
C ASP A 132 12.90 -4.39 7.82
N MET A 133 11.58 -4.30 8.00
CA MET A 133 10.59 -4.57 6.95
C MET A 133 10.82 -3.71 5.68
N VAL A 134 11.14 -2.42 5.85
CA VAL A 134 11.42 -1.52 4.72
C VAL A 134 12.75 -1.85 4.06
N ASP A 135 13.79 -2.16 4.84
CA ASP A 135 15.10 -2.59 4.34
C ASP A 135 15.02 -3.91 3.57
N CYS A 136 14.26 -4.88 4.08
CA CYS A 136 13.99 -6.12 3.39
C CYS A 136 13.30 -5.87 2.04
N GLY A 137 12.24 -5.04 2.02
CA GLY A 137 11.55 -4.71 0.77
C GLY A 137 12.47 -4.04 -0.26
N HIS A 138 13.34 -3.14 0.19
CA HIS A 138 14.33 -2.49 -0.68
C HIS A 138 15.36 -3.49 -1.22
N ARG A 139 15.88 -4.38 -0.37
CA ARG A 139 16.82 -5.45 -0.77
C ARG A 139 16.19 -6.37 -1.81
N LYS A 140 14.97 -6.87 -1.56
CA LYS A 140 14.24 -7.76 -2.47
C LYS A 140 13.92 -7.11 -3.82
N TYR A 141 13.57 -5.82 -3.82
CA TYR A 141 13.43 -5.08 -5.09
C TYR A 141 14.74 -5.06 -5.89
N GLY A 142 15.90 -4.95 -5.21
CA GLY A 142 17.23 -5.04 -5.83
C GLY A 142 17.59 -6.42 -6.39
N GLU A 143 16.85 -7.48 -6.05
CA GLU A 143 17.03 -8.83 -6.60
C GLU A 143 16.35 -9.01 -7.97
N MET A 144 15.47 -8.07 -8.35
CA MET A 144 14.78 -8.10 -9.64
C MET A 144 15.72 -7.73 -10.80
N THR A 145 15.52 -8.37 -11.95
CA THR A 145 16.17 -7.90 -13.18
C THR A 145 15.55 -6.58 -13.63
N VAL A 146 16.31 -5.76 -14.37
CA VAL A 146 15.78 -4.52 -14.97
C VAL A 146 14.54 -4.80 -15.84
N ALA A 147 14.54 -5.93 -16.57
CA ALA A 147 13.40 -6.32 -17.40
C ALA A 147 12.16 -6.64 -16.57
N ASP A 148 12.31 -7.31 -15.43
CA ASP A 148 11.19 -7.62 -14.53
C ASP A 148 10.69 -6.38 -13.80
N ALA A 149 11.58 -5.46 -13.41
CA ALA A 149 11.23 -4.19 -12.80
C ALA A 149 10.51 -3.23 -13.77
N MET A 150 10.78 -3.35 -15.07
CA MET A 150 10.09 -2.56 -16.11
C MET A 150 8.80 -3.20 -16.62
N ASP A 151 8.53 -4.47 -16.28
CA ASP A 151 7.28 -5.15 -16.59
C ASP A 151 6.23 -4.77 -15.52
N PRO A 152 5.13 -4.09 -15.88
CA PRO A 152 4.16 -3.62 -14.88
C PRO A 152 3.54 -4.76 -14.08
N TYR A 153 3.33 -5.94 -14.69
CA TYR A 153 2.75 -7.10 -14.01
C TYR A 153 3.73 -7.68 -13.02
N LYS A 154 4.96 -7.94 -13.46
CA LYS A 154 5.98 -8.50 -12.57
C LYS A 154 6.36 -7.52 -11.47
N SER A 155 6.63 -6.26 -11.79
CA SER A 155 6.96 -5.25 -10.78
C SER A 155 5.86 -5.10 -9.74
N THR A 156 4.59 -5.07 -10.17
CA THR A 156 3.47 -4.95 -9.23
C THR A 156 3.31 -6.20 -8.39
N CYS A 157 3.23 -7.38 -8.99
CA CYS A 157 2.94 -8.61 -8.24
C CYS A 157 4.12 -9.08 -7.39
N MET A 158 5.37 -8.89 -7.85
CA MET A 158 6.56 -9.19 -7.05
C MET A 158 6.66 -8.28 -5.83
N ALA A 159 6.19 -7.03 -5.88
CA ALA A 159 6.18 -6.17 -4.69
C ALA A 159 5.37 -6.78 -3.54
N TYR A 160 4.23 -7.43 -3.84
CA TYR A 160 3.42 -8.11 -2.82
C TYR A 160 4.01 -9.45 -2.40
N ILE A 161 4.64 -10.20 -3.31
CA ILE A 161 5.36 -11.44 -2.96
C ILE A 161 6.54 -11.10 -2.02
N HIS A 162 7.37 -10.13 -2.37
CA HIS A 162 8.47 -9.65 -1.53
C HIS A 162 7.97 -9.10 -0.20
N ALA A 163 6.85 -8.39 -0.18
CA ALA A 163 6.25 -7.94 1.08
C ALA A 163 5.84 -9.13 1.96
N GLU A 164 5.30 -10.21 1.39
CA GLU A 164 4.98 -11.45 2.12
C GLU A 164 6.24 -12.11 2.69
N GLU A 165 7.28 -12.26 1.87
CA GLU A 165 8.58 -12.81 2.31
C GLU A 165 9.19 -11.96 3.44
N CYS A 166 9.13 -10.63 3.34
CA CYS A 166 9.64 -9.76 4.39
C CYS A 166 8.84 -9.86 5.69
N LEU A 167 7.53 -10.11 5.63
CA LEU A 167 6.76 -10.39 6.84
C LEU A 167 7.25 -11.67 7.53
N GLU A 168 7.61 -12.68 6.75
CA GLU A 168 8.16 -13.93 7.30
C GLU A 168 9.59 -13.77 7.82
N GLU A 169 10.41 -12.92 7.19
CA GLU A 169 11.79 -12.67 7.60
C GLU A 169 11.88 -11.78 8.85
N GLU A 170 11.12 -10.67 8.90
CA GLU A 170 11.38 -9.57 9.84
C GLU A 170 10.35 -9.41 10.97
N ILE A 171 9.21 -10.11 10.93
CA ILE A 171 8.23 -10.09 12.05
C ILE A 171 7.88 -11.48 12.58
N SER A 172 8.70 -12.49 12.27
CA SER A 172 8.49 -13.86 12.74
C SER A 172 8.45 -13.97 14.27
N GLU A 173 9.23 -13.15 14.96
CA GLU A 173 9.27 -13.06 16.43
C GLU A 173 8.02 -12.42 17.04
N CYS A 174 7.23 -11.69 16.25
CA CYS A 174 5.97 -11.08 16.69
C CYS A 174 4.82 -12.09 16.83
N GLY A 175 5.12 -13.37 16.61
CA GLY A 175 4.20 -14.49 16.78
C GLY A 175 3.52 -14.90 15.48
N GLN A 176 3.33 -16.21 15.33
CA GLN A 176 2.77 -16.80 14.12
C GLN A 176 1.40 -16.21 13.72
N ALA A 177 0.54 -15.91 14.69
CA ALA A 177 -0.76 -15.31 14.41
C ALA A 177 -0.62 -13.92 13.78
N THR A 178 0.29 -13.09 14.30
CA THR A 178 0.60 -11.75 13.73
C THR A 178 1.07 -11.88 12.28
N VAL A 179 2.02 -12.78 12.02
CA VAL A 179 2.56 -13.03 10.67
C VAL A 179 1.45 -13.44 9.71
N GLU A 180 0.67 -14.48 10.06
CA GLU A 180 -0.38 -15.01 9.20
C GLU A 180 -1.48 -13.98 8.92
N ILE A 181 -1.84 -13.16 9.90
CA ILE A 181 -2.78 -12.04 9.69
C ILE A 181 -2.17 -11.06 8.69
N HIS A 182 -0.93 -10.61 8.88
CA HIS A 182 -0.31 -9.65 7.96
C HIS A 182 -0.17 -10.22 6.53
N LYS A 183 0.09 -11.51 6.37
CA LYS A 183 0.08 -12.18 5.07
C LYS A 183 -1.30 -12.13 4.41
N GLN A 184 -2.37 -12.43 5.16
CA GLN A 184 -3.74 -12.30 4.65
C GLN A 184 -4.07 -10.86 4.25
N LEU A 185 -3.66 -9.87 5.05
CA LEU A 185 -3.84 -8.46 4.71
C LEU A 185 -3.09 -8.11 3.42
N ASN A 186 -1.82 -8.54 3.30
CA ASN A 186 -1.00 -8.32 2.12
C ASN A 186 -1.64 -8.92 0.85
N GLN A 187 -2.17 -10.14 0.94
CA GLN A 187 -2.87 -10.81 -0.15
C GLN A 187 -4.12 -10.05 -0.58
N LEU A 188 -4.91 -9.52 0.36
CA LEU A 188 -6.09 -8.70 0.05
C LEU A 188 -5.72 -7.35 -0.56
N ASN A 189 -4.64 -6.73 -0.08
CA ASN A 189 -4.15 -5.46 -0.59
C ASN A 189 -3.52 -5.57 -1.98
N ALA A 190 -3.13 -6.78 -2.41
CA ALA A 190 -2.64 -7.03 -3.75
C ALA A 190 -3.71 -6.71 -4.82
N PRO A 191 -3.32 -6.14 -5.97
CA PRO A 191 -4.22 -5.94 -7.10
C PRO A 191 -4.82 -7.25 -7.59
N ILE A 192 -6.03 -7.18 -8.15
CA ILE A 192 -6.77 -8.35 -8.64
C ILE A 192 -5.96 -9.14 -9.69
N ILE A 193 -5.15 -8.45 -10.50
CA ILE A 193 -4.30 -9.09 -11.50
C ILE A 193 -3.26 -10.05 -10.86
N CYS A 194 -2.82 -9.76 -9.64
CA CYS A 194 -1.90 -10.61 -8.87
C CYS A 194 -2.60 -11.76 -8.14
N GLN A 195 -3.94 -11.76 -8.09
CA GLN A 195 -4.78 -12.73 -7.39
C GLN A 195 -5.39 -13.81 -8.31
N GLY A 196 -5.06 -13.81 -9.60
CA GLY A 196 -5.62 -14.76 -10.57
C GLY A 196 -6.96 -14.32 -11.20
N GLY A 197 -7.34 -13.04 -11.09
CA GLY A 197 -8.37 -12.42 -11.95
C GLY A 197 -9.75 -12.17 -11.31
N SER A 198 -9.92 -12.29 -9.99
CA SER A 198 -11.14 -11.86 -9.29
C SER A 198 -10.84 -11.40 -7.85
N SER A 199 -11.66 -10.49 -7.31
CA SER A 199 -11.52 -10.04 -5.92
C SER A 199 -11.77 -11.18 -4.94
N ILE A 200 -10.97 -11.22 -3.87
CA ILE A 200 -11.06 -12.26 -2.82
C ILE A 200 -12.11 -11.86 -1.77
N GLY A 201 -12.26 -10.56 -1.48
CA GLY A 201 -13.32 -10.02 -0.64
C GLY A 201 -14.69 -10.16 -1.33
N LYS A 202 -15.66 -10.73 -0.61
CA LYS A 202 -17.06 -10.86 -1.04
C LYS A 202 -17.98 -10.12 -0.07
#